data_AF-A0A3N5ME31-F1
#
_entry.id   AF-A0A3N5ME31-F1
#
_cell.length_a   1.000
_cell.length_b   1.000
_cell.length_c   1.000
_cell.angle_alpha   90.00
_cell.angle_beta   90.00
_cell.angle_gamma   90.00
#
_symmetry.space_group_name_H-M   'P 1'
#
loop_
_entity.id
_entity.type
_entity.pdbx_description
1 polymer ?
#
loop_
_entity_poly.entity_id
_entity_poly.type
_entity_poly.pdbx_seq_one_letter_code
_entity_poly.pdbx_strand_id
1 'polypeptide(L)'
;MANKITLNLISGRTIQQGVAIEGGKEKPLYRTACGIIEMDHDDLKKLGAWRNTNVRVTSDYGSVVVKAIEATQGPHPGVGF
;
A
#
# COMPACT_ATOMS: atom_id res chain seq x y z
N MET A 1 -16.67 -10.15 -9.77
CA MET A 1 -15.28 -10.63 -9.83
C MET A 1 -14.40 -9.48 -9.37
N ALA A 2 -13.45 -9.69 -8.46
CA ALA A 2 -12.51 -8.64 -8.12
C ALA A 2 -11.51 -8.49 -9.28
N ASN A 3 -11.31 -7.27 -9.77
CA ASN A 3 -10.30 -7.01 -10.79
C ASN A 3 -8.91 -7.30 -10.19
N LYS A 4 -7.99 -7.74 -11.05
CA LYS A 4 -6.59 -7.98 -10.67
C LYS A 4 -5.71 -7.17 -11.61
N ILE A 5 -4.70 -6.52 -11.05
CA ILE A 5 -3.65 -5.84 -11.80
C ILE A 5 -2.28 -6.39 -11.40
N THR A 6 -1.30 -6.26 -12.29
CA THR A 6 0.10 -6.58 -12.01
C THR A 6 0.89 -5.29 -11.97
N LEU A 7 1.73 -5.12 -10.96
CA LEU A 7 2.57 -3.95 -10.75
C LEU A 7 3.92 -4.38 -10.15
N ASN A 8 4.90 -3.49 -10.21
CA ASN A 8 6.16 -3.65 -9.51
C ASN A 8 6.00 -3.18 -8.05
N LEU A 9 6.16 -4.10 -7.11
CA LEU A 9 6.10 -3.80 -5.68
C LEU A 9 7.47 -3.38 -5.19
N ILE A 10 7.60 -2.13 -4.79
CA ILE A 10 8.78 -1.62 -4.10
C ILE A 10 8.49 -1.49 -2.61
N SER A 11 9.54 -1.45 -1.79
CA SER A 11 9.42 -1.18 -0.35
C SER A 11 10.54 -0.24 0.07
N GLY A 12 10.29 0.53 1.13
CA GLY A 12 11.27 1.49 1.61
C GLY A 12 10.93 2.02 2.99
N ARG A 13 11.36 3.25 3.27
CA ARG A 13 11.18 3.91 4.56
C ARG A 13 10.41 5.20 4.40
N THR A 14 9.44 5.41 5.28
CA THR A 14 8.72 6.68 5.39
C THR A 14 9.00 7.33 6.74
N ILE A 15 8.90 8.66 6.79
CA ILE A 15 9.01 9.40 8.06
C ILE A 15 7.95 8.88 9.06
N GLN A 16 6.76 8.57 8.57
CA GLN A 16 5.60 8.17 9.36
C GLN A 16 5.81 6.78 9.97
N GLN A 17 6.43 5.86 9.22
CA GLN A 17 6.91 4.59 9.75
C GLN A 17 7.92 4.83 10.87
N GLY A 18 8.92 5.70 10.66
CA GLY A 18 9.94 6.01 11.67
C GLY A 18 9.33 6.52 12.99
N VAL A 19 8.44 7.51 12.90
CA VAL A 19 7.70 8.04 14.05
C VAL A 19 6.89 6.94 14.75
N ALA A 20 6.25 6.06 13.99
CA ALA A 20 5.47 4.97 14.54
C ALA A 20 6.31 3.89 15.24
N ILE A 21 7.54 3.64 14.76
CA ILE A 21 8.48 2.72 15.41
C ILE A 21 8.90 3.27 16.77
N GLU A 22 9.32 4.55 16.82
CA GLU A 22 9.72 5.21 18.07
C GLU A 22 8.55 5.32 19.07
N GLY A 23 7.33 5.44 18.54
CA GLY A 23 6.12 5.43 19.35
C GLY A 23 5.80 4.06 19.99
N GLY A 24 6.34 2.95 19.47
CA GLY A 24 6.06 1.59 19.91
C GLY A 24 5.38 0.74 18.84
N LYS A 25 5.97 -0.41 18.48
CA LYS A 25 5.49 -1.30 17.40
C LYS A 25 4.19 -2.02 17.74
N GLU A 26 3.91 -2.19 19.03
CA GLU A 26 2.68 -2.77 19.56
C GLU A 26 1.48 -1.83 19.40
N LYS A 27 1.73 -0.54 19.15
CA LYS A 27 0.65 0.44 19.03
C LYS A 27 -0.02 0.36 17.67
N PRO A 28 -1.32 0.69 17.59
CA PRO A 28 -2.07 0.70 16.33
C PRO A 28 -1.42 1.59 15.25
N LEU A 29 -0.70 2.63 15.65
CA LEU A 29 -0.05 3.57 14.75
C LEU A 29 0.95 2.87 13.81
N TYR A 30 1.73 1.92 14.32
CA TYR A 30 2.69 1.17 13.50
C TYR A 30 1.99 0.31 12.46
N ARG A 31 0.89 -0.35 12.84
CA ARG A 31 0.05 -1.11 11.91
C ARG A 31 -0.54 -0.22 10.83
N THR A 32 -1.01 0.98 11.17
CA THR A 32 -1.59 1.90 10.18
C THR A 32 -0.56 2.56 9.28
N ALA A 33 0.69 2.72 9.74
CA ALA A 33 1.77 3.32 8.95
C ALA A 33 2.40 2.32 7.98
N CYS A 34 2.55 1.04 8.38
CA CYS A 34 3.18 0.01 7.56
C CYS A 34 2.17 -0.88 6.79
N GLY A 35 0.91 -0.91 7.23
CA GLY A 35 -0.14 -1.76 6.67
C GLY A 35 -0.87 -1.12 5.47
N ILE A 36 -0.13 -0.40 4.63
CA ILE A 36 -0.65 0.36 3.50
C ILE A 36 0.09 -0.02 2.21
N ILE A 37 -0.52 0.28 1.07
CA ILE A 37 0.14 0.30 -0.23
C ILE A 37 -0.22 1.62 -0.93
N GLU A 38 0.79 2.40 -1.29
CA GLU A 38 0.66 3.60 -2.11
C GLU A 38 0.56 3.18 -3.57
N MET A 39 -0.51 3.63 -4.23
CA MET A 39 -0.79 3.29 -5.62
C MET A 39 -1.13 4.53 -6.43
N ASP A 40 -0.77 4.50 -7.70
CA ASP A 40 -1.18 5.50 -8.67
C ASP A 40 -2.72 5.52 -8.84
N HIS A 41 -3.28 6.70 -9.07
CA HIS A 41 -4.72 6.89 -9.30
C HIS A 41 -5.24 6.03 -10.45
N ASP A 42 -4.49 5.89 -11.54
CA ASP A 42 -4.92 5.09 -12.68
C ASP A 42 -4.88 3.59 -12.39
N ASP A 43 -4.01 3.12 -11.52
CA ASP A 43 -3.99 1.72 -11.08
C ASP A 43 -5.11 1.42 -10.10
N LEU A 44 -5.45 2.34 -9.21
CA LEU A 44 -6.65 2.24 -8.37
C LEU A 44 -7.92 2.14 -9.22
N LYS A 45 -8.03 2.94 -10.28
CA LYS A 45 -9.14 2.85 -11.25
C LYS A 45 -9.18 1.51 -11.97
N LYS A 46 -8.06 1.01 -12.49
CA LYS A 46 -7.98 -0.31 -13.16
C LYS A 46 -8.40 -1.44 -12.21
N LEU A 47 -7.96 -1.35 -10.95
CA LEU A 47 -8.33 -2.28 -9.89
C LEU A 47 -9.80 -2.14 -9.48
N GLY A 48 -10.43 -1.00 -9.77
CA GLY A 48 -11.78 -0.67 -9.29
C GLY A 48 -11.83 -0.46 -7.77
N ALA A 49 -10.70 -0.11 -7.17
CA ALA A 49 -10.56 0.12 -5.73
C ALA A 49 -10.64 1.61 -5.41
N TRP A 50 -11.25 1.92 -4.27
CA TRP A 50 -11.32 3.29 -3.75
C TRP A 50 -10.17 3.52 -2.76
N ARG A 51 -9.81 4.79 -2.53
CA ARG A 51 -8.88 5.14 -1.47
C ARG A 51 -9.37 4.58 -0.12
N ASN A 52 -8.43 4.08 0.67
CA ASN A 52 -8.65 3.51 2.01
C ASN A 52 -9.44 2.17 2.01
N THR A 53 -9.48 1.46 0.88
CA THR A 53 -10.04 0.11 0.79
C THR A 53 -8.99 -0.95 1.06
N ASN A 54 -9.42 -2.10 1.59
CA ASN A 54 -8.52 -3.23 1.79
C ASN A 54 -8.29 -3.95 0.46
N VAL A 55 -7.02 -4.13 0.10
CA VAL A 55 -6.60 -4.87 -1.10
C VAL A 55 -5.71 -6.04 -0.69
N ARG A 56 -5.81 -7.14 -1.46
CA ARG A 56 -4.93 -8.30 -1.30
C ARG A 56 -3.77 -8.19 -2.26
N VAL A 57 -2.55 -8.16 -1.72
CA VAL A 57 -1.31 -8.20 -2.49
C VAL A 57 -0.79 -9.63 -2.44
N THR A 58 -0.48 -10.21 -3.59
CA THR A 58 0.02 -11.57 -3.73
C THR A 58 1.29 -11.56 -4.58
N SER A 59 2.31 -12.27 -4.12
CA SER A 59 3.54 -12.58 -4.84
C SER A 59 3.83 -14.09 -4.73
N ASP A 60 4.89 -14.55 -5.38
CA ASP A 60 5.33 -15.96 -5.29
C ASP A 60 5.74 -16.36 -3.86
N TYR A 61 6.07 -15.40 -3.00
CA TYR A 61 6.49 -15.62 -1.61
C TYR A 61 5.34 -15.63 -0.60
N GLY A 62 4.13 -15.22 -1.01
CA GLY A 62 2.97 -15.19 -0.13
C GLY A 62 1.97 -14.08 -0.46
N SER A 63 1.03 -13.87 0.46
CA SER A 63 0.01 -12.82 0.32
C SER A 63 -0.26 -12.08 1.62
N VAL A 64 -0.62 -10.81 1.50
CA VAL A 64 -0.96 -9.93 2.63
C VAL A 64 -2.14 -9.03 2.25
N VAL A 65 -2.93 -8.63 3.24
CA VAL A 65 -4.01 -7.65 3.07
C VAL A 65 -3.57 -6.34 3.69
N VAL A 66 -3.56 -5.28 2.88
CA VAL A 66 -3.14 -3.93 3.24
C VAL A 66 -4.19 -2.92 2.77
N LYS A 67 -4.10 -1.68 3.25
CA LYS A 67 -4.98 -0.60 2.80
C LYS A 67 -4.39 0.12 1.59
N ALA A 68 -5.14 0.21 0.50
CA ALA A 68 -4.76 1.01 -0.65
C ALA A 68 -4.93 2.49 -0.34
N ILE A 69 -3.86 3.27 -0.51
CA ILE A 69 -3.90 4.73 -0.45
C ILE A 69 -3.39 5.31 -1.77
N GLU A 70 -3.83 6.51 -2.07
CA GLU A 70 -3.35 7.24 -3.24
C GLU A 70 -1.93 7.74 -2.96
N ALA A 71 -1.02 7.47 -3.90
CA ALA A 71 0.36 7.90 -3.80
C ALA A 71 0.45 9.43 -3.78
N THR A 72 1.35 9.96 -2.95
CA THR A 72 1.52 11.41 -2.80
C THR A 72 2.57 11.99 -3.76
N GLN A 73 3.40 11.14 -4.38
CA GLN A 73 4.55 11.56 -5.18
C GLN A 73 4.37 11.20 -6.65
N GLY A 74 3.90 12.17 -7.46
CA GLY A 74 3.83 12.07 -8.92
C GLY A 74 2.92 10.94 -9.44
N PRO A 75 2.67 10.92 -10.77
CA PRO A 75 2.10 9.74 -11.39
C PRO A 75 3.22 8.71 -11.64
N HIS A 76 3.05 7.50 -11.10
CA HIS A 76 3.92 6.34 -11.33
C HIS A 76 3.11 5.06 -11.61
N PRO A 77 2.43 4.98 -12.77
CA PRO A 77 1.63 3.81 -13.11
C PRO A 77 2.48 2.54 -13.18
N GLY A 78 1.94 1.44 -12.65
CA GLY A 78 2.58 0.13 -12.60
C GLY A 78 3.56 -0.02 -11.43
N VAL A 79 3.63 0.92 -10.49
CA VAL A 79 4.47 0.84 -9.29
C VAL A 79 3.61 1.01 -8.04
N GLY A 80 3.77 0.11 -7.07
CA GLY A 80 3.18 0.19 -5.75
C GLY A 80 4.25 0.20 -4.67
N PHE A 81 4.07 1.01 -3.63
CA PHE A 81 5.04 1.22 -2.53
C PHE A 81 4.44 0.91 -1.16
#